data_AF-A0A4Q3MWQ8-F1
#
_entry.id   AF-A0A4Q3MWQ8-F1
#
_cell.length_a   1.000
_cell.length_b   1.000
_cell.length_c   1.000
_cell.angle_alpha   90.00
_cell.angle_beta   90.00
_cell.angle_gamma   90.00
#
_symmetry.space_group_name_H-M   'P 1'
#
loop_
_entity.id
_entity.type
_entity.pdbx_description
1 polymer ?
#
loop_
_entity_poly.entity_id
_entity_poly.type
_entity_poly.pdbx_seq_one_letter_code
_entity_poly.pdbx_strand_id
1 'polypeptide(L)'
;TRPSAGRWVQALARPAPAAAAVIASSPAPAPTGLPKVASFELPVDELAQVAEGSGLQWVGSNAEKIAAVQAAIAAEPKPVRVPRERPPAVVIADEPLVLVETKRDLSQLKLPIDAS
;
A
#
# COMPACT_ATOMS: atom_id res chain seq x y z
N THR A 1 -12.77 41.47 -12.47
CA THR A 1 -13.48 40.85 -13.61
C THR A 1 -12.89 39.48 -13.87
N ARG A 2 -13.51 38.43 -13.30
CA ARG A 2 -13.11 37.02 -13.51
C ARG A 2 -14.12 36.41 -14.49
N PRO A 3 -13.72 35.84 -15.63
CA PRO A 3 -14.68 35.27 -16.56
C PRO A 3 -15.16 33.89 -16.07
N SER A 4 -16.49 33.83 -15.91
CA SER A 4 -17.43 32.75 -16.24
C SER A 4 -17.00 31.29 -16.06
N ALA A 5 -17.72 30.61 -15.17
CA ALA A 5 -17.76 29.16 -15.04
C ALA A 5 -18.30 28.51 -16.34
N GLY A 6 -17.47 27.65 -16.95
CA GLY A 6 -17.85 26.81 -18.07
C GLY A 6 -18.84 25.74 -17.64
N ARG A 7 -20.10 25.99 -17.98
CA ARG A 7 -21.26 25.10 -17.89
C ARG A 7 -21.03 23.88 -18.78
N TRP A 8 -20.79 22.71 -18.19
CA TRP A 8 -20.93 21.46 -18.94
C TRP A 8 -22.34 20.91 -18.73
N VAL A 9 -23.19 21.11 -19.73
CA VAL A 9 -24.35 20.24 -19.95
C VAL A 9 -24.26 19.82 -21.40
N GLN A 10 -24.01 18.54 -21.65
CA GLN A 10 -24.90 17.80 -22.53
C GLN A 10 -24.81 16.30 -22.29
N ALA A 11 -25.96 15.74 -21.94
CA ALA A 11 -26.21 14.32 -21.90
C ALA A 11 -26.69 13.83 -23.27
N LEU A 12 -26.47 12.53 -23.48
CA LEU A 12 -27.12 11.58 -24.41
C LEU A 12 -26.46 11.37 -25.79
N ALA A 13 -25.97 10.16 -26.00
CA ALA A 13 -26.63 9.17 -26.87
C ALA A 13 -26.02 7.78 -26.66
N ARG A 14 -26.86 6.76 -26.48
CA ARG A 14 -26.48 5.33 -26.39
C ARG A 14 -27.05 4.62 -27.63
N PRO A 15 -26.24 3.90 -28.41
CA PRO A 15 -26.73 2.84 -29.28
C PRO A 15 -26.37 1.43 -28.75
N ALA A 16 -27.19 0.48 -29.21
CA ALA A 16 -27.44 -0.89 -28.79
C ALA A 16 -26.27 -1.89 -28.99
N PRO A 17 -26.32 -3.10 -28.38
CA PRO A 17 -25.19 -4.04 -28.38
C PRO A 17 -25.12 -4.86 -29.66
N ALA A 18 -23.92 -5.00 -30.23
CA ALA A 18 -23.61 -5.93 -31.31
C ALA A 18 -22.71 -7.07 -30.79
N ALA A 19 -22.93 -8.26 -31.34
CA ALA A 19 -22.50 -9.58 -30.88
C ALA A 19 -21.00 -9.76 -30.64
N ALA A 20 -20.69 -10.64 -29.69
CA ALA A 20 -19.36 -10.96 -29.19
C ALA A 20 -18.52 -11.76 -30.21
N ALA A 21 -17.34 -11.25 -30.53
CA ALA A 21 -16.22 -12.05 -31.00
C ALA A 21 -15.38 -12.44 -29.77
N VAL A 22 -15.15 -13.74 -29.56
CA VAL A 22 -14.23 -14.23 -28.53
C VAL A 22 -12.80 -13.94 -28.98
N ILE A 23 -12.22 -12.89 -28.42
CA ILE A 23 -10.82 -12.50 -28.62
C ILE A 23 -9.98 -13.33 -27.66
N ALA A 24 -8.94 -14.00 -28.18
CA ALA A 24 -7.94 -14.66 -27.35
C ALA A 24 -7.35 -13.65 -26.33
N SER A 25 -7.28 -14.04 -25.05
CA SER A 25 -6.79 -13.15 -23.98
C SER A 25 -5.36 -12.69 -24.26
N SER A 26 -5.24 -11.44 -24.70
CA SER A 26 -3.98 -10.68 -24.69
C SER A 26 -3.46 -10.61 -23.25
N PRO A 27 -2.14 -10.64 -23.01
CA PRO A 27 -1.59 -10.41 -21.68
C PRO A 27 -2.16 -9.11 -21.11
N ALA A 28 -2.63 -9.18 -19.86
CA ALA A 28 -3.17 -8.02 -19.18
C ALA A 28 -2.11 -6.90 -19.17
N PRO A 29 -2.46 -5.67 -19.55
CA PRO A 29 -1.53 -4.56 -19.45
C PRO A 29 -1.08 -4.45 -18.00
N ALA A 30 0.24 -4.40 -17.78
CA ALA A 30 0.78 -4.07 -16.47
C ALA A 30 0.08 -2.78 -15.99
N PRO A 31 -0.39 -2.71 -14.73
CA PRO A 31 -1.02 -1.50 -14.25
C PRO A 31 -0.03 -0.37 -14.46
N THR A 32 -0.41 0.62 -15.27
CA THR A 32 0.36 1.82 -15.48
C THR A 32 0.46 2.51 -14.13
N GLY A 33 1.53 2.23 -13.41
CA GLY A 33 1.78 2.80 -12.09
C GLY A 33 1.81 4.32 -12.19
N LEU A 34 1.45 4.98 -11.09
CA LEU A 34 1.60 6.43 -10.97
C LEU A 34 3.03 6.85 -11.32
N PRO A 35 3.23 8.06 -11.88
CA PRO A 35 4.56 8.57 -12.17
C PRO A 35 5.41 8.52 -10.90
N LYS A 36 6.67 8.07 -11.03
CA LYS A 36 7.61 8.02 -9.91
C LYS A 36 7.75 9.43 -9.32
N VAL A 37 7.36 9.58 -8.06
CA VAL A 37 7.56 10.82 -7.31
C VAL A 37 9.06 10.95 -7.07
N ALA A 38 9.68 11.99 -7.63
CA ALA A 38 11.07 12.32 -7.34
C ALA A 38 11.20 12.80 -5.89
N SER A 39 12.33 12.51 -5.25
CA SER A 39 12.68 13.07 -3.95
C SER A 39 12.73 14.59 -4.08
N PHE A 40 12.00 15.30 -3.22
CA PHE A 40 12.10 16.75 -3.12
C PHE A 40 13.12 17.11 -2.02
N GLU A 41 14.15 17.85 -2.40
CA GLU A 41 15.09 18.47 -1.47
C GLU A 41 14.71 19.94 -1.30
N LEU A 42 14.56 20.38 -0.04
CA LEU A 42 14.20 21.76 0.27
C LEU A 42 15.46 22.65 0.14
N PRO A 43 15.48 23.69 -0.71
CA PRO A 43 16.63 24.57 -0.89
C PRO A 43 16.75 25.56 0.28
N VAL A 44 17.28 25.12 1.41
CA VAL A 44 17.36 25.91 2.65
C VAL A 44 18.19 27.19 2.46
N ASP A 45 19.25 27.15 1.65
CA ASP A 45 20.10 28.32 1.40
C ASP A 45 19.37 29.44 0.64
N GLU A 46 18.59 29.08 -0.39
CA GLU A 46 17.78 30.04 -1.14
C GLU A 46 16.71 30.66 -0.24
N LEU A 47 16.09 29.84 0.61
CA LEU A 47 15.08 30.27 1.55
C LEU A 47 15.65 31.19 2.64
N ALA A 48 16.87 30.94 3.11
CA ALA A 48 17.59 31.82 4.03
C ALA A 48 17.88 33.19 3.40
N GLN A 49 18.34 33.21 2.14
CA GLN A 49 18.59 34.45 1.40
C GLN A 49 17.32 35.29 1.19
N VAL A 50 16.19 34.64 0.89
CA VAL A 50 14.89 35.33 0.75
C VAL A 50 14.42 35.95 2.07
N ALA A 51 14.60 35.23 3.19
CA ALA A 51 14.29 35.74 4.51
C ALA A 51 15.17 36.96 4.85
N GLU A 52 16.48 36.86 4.65
CA GLU A 52 17.43 37.95 4.92
C GLU A 52 17.16 39.19 4.05
N GLY A 53 16.91 38.99 2.75
CA GLY A 53 16.51 40.08 1.84
C GLY A 53 15.18 40.75 2.21
N SER A 54 14.35 40.07 3.00
CA SER A 54 13.10 40.60 3.55
C SER A 54 13.27 41.21 4.95
N GLY A 55 14.49 41.26 5.49
CA GLY A 55 14.78 41.73 6.84
C GLY A 55 14.30 40.78 7.94
N LEU A 56 14.02 39.52 7.59
CA LEU A 56 13.54 38.48 8.50
C LEU A 56 14.67 37.48 8.79
N GLN A 57 14.74 37.04 10.04
CA GLN A 57 15.67 35.99 10.42
C GLN A 57 14.96 34.64 10.42
N TRP A 58 15.45 33.69 9.64
CA TRP A 58 14.99 32.31 9.69
C TRP A 58 15.40 31.70 11.03
N VAL A 59 14.43 31.39 11.90
CA VAL A 59 14.68 30.73 13.19
C VAL A 59 14.38 29.24 13.03
N GLY A 60 15.41 28.48 12.68
CA GLY A 60 15.40 27.02 12.57
C GLY A 60 16.73 26.45 13.06
N SER A 61 16.83 25.12 13.21
CA SER A 61 18.07 24.47 13.62
C SER A 61 19.21 24.74 12.61
N ASN A 62 20.44 24.92 13.10
CA ASN A 62 21.63 25.21 12.29
C ASN A 62 21.80 24.18 11.15
N ALA A 63 21.91 24.67 9.91
CA ALA A 63 21.96 23.86 8.69
C ALA A 63 23.17 22.92 8.63
N GLU A 64 24.35 23.38 9.07
CA GLU A 64 25.56 22.56 9.12
C GLU A 64 25.38 21.36 10.06
N LYS A 65 24.72 21.57 11.20
CA LYS A 65 24.42 20.51 12.17
C LYS A 65 23.43 19.50 11.62
N ILE A 66 22.41 19.97 10.90
CA ILE A 66 21.44 19.08 10.24
C ILE A 66 22.14 18.26 9.14
N ALA A 67 22.96 18.90 8.30
CA ALA A 67 23.70 18.22 7.24
C ALA A 67 24.63 17.13 7.80
N ALA A 68 25.33 17.42 8.90
CA ALA A 68 26.19 16.45 9.58
C ALA A 68 25.39 15.25 10.12
N VAL A 69 24.23 15.48 10.75
CA VAL A 69 23.37 14.41 11.28
C VAL A 69 22.75 13.59 10.15
N GLN A 70 22.30 14.23 9.07
CA GLN A 70 21.78 13.52 7.90
C GLN A 70 22.84 12.65 7.23
N ALA A 71 24.07 13.16 7.11
CA ALA A 71 25.20 12.39 6.60
C ALA A 71 25.51 11.18 7.50
N ALA A 72 25.44 11.35 8.83
CA ALA A 72 25.62 10.26 9.78
C ALA A 72 24.52 9.19 9.65
N ILE A 73 23.24 9.60 9.52
CA ILE A 73 22.11 8.68 9.30
C ILE A 73 22.24 7.95 7.95
N ALA A 74 22.62 8.65 6.88
CA ALA A 74 22.81 8.05 5.57
C ALA A 74 23.98 7.04 5.55
N ALA A 75 24.99 7.24 6.41
CA ALA A 75 26.10 6.32 6.58
C ALA A 75 25.77 5.09 7.43
N GLU A 76 24.58 5.01 8.05
CA GLU A 76 24.18 3.82 8.80
C GLU A 76 23.95 2.63 7.86
N PRO A 77 24.71 1.52 8.03
CA PRO A 77 24.53 0.34 7.22
C PRO A 77 23.20 -0.33 7.58
N LYS A 78 22.30 -0.42 6.60
CA LYS A 78 20.99 -1.07 6.78
C LYS A 78 21.18 -2.50 7.30
N PRO A 79 20.54 -2.88 8.41
CA PRO A 79 20.63 -4.23 8.95
C PRO A 79 20.27 -5.27 7.90
N VAL A 80 21.05 -6.34 7.82
CA VAL A 80 20.79 -7.46 6.90
C VAL A 80 19.43 -8.07 7.28
N ARG A 81 18.47 -7.94 6.37
CA ARG A 81 17.16 -8.57 6.55
C ARG A 81 17.33 -10.06 6.32
N VAL A 82 17.21 -10.87 7.37
CA VAL A 82 17.08 -12.33 7.25
C VAL A 82 15.60 -12.68 7.07
N PRO A 83 15.16 -13.11 5.87
CA PRO A 83 13.81 -13.60 5.69
C PRO A 83 13.63 -14.84 6.57
N ARG A 84 12.64 -14.81 7.45
CA ARG A 84 12.26 -16.01 8.20
C ARG A 84 11.61 -16.98 7.23
N GLU A 85 12.07 -18.22 7.23
CA GLU A 85 11.35 -19.28 6.53
C GLU A 85 9.95 -19.39 7.14
N ARG A 86 8.93 -19.34 6.28
CA ARG A 86 7.56 -19.56 6.72
C ARG A 86 7.43 -21.07 7.04
N PRO A 87 6.96 -21.45 8.25
CA PRO A 87 6.64 -22.85 8.53
C PRO A 87 5.72 -23.43 7.46
N PRO A 88 5.90 -24.70 7.06
CA PRO A 88 5.05 -25.33 6.06
C PRO A 88 3.59 -25.31 6.53
N ALA A 89 2.67 -25.05 5.60
CA ALA A 89 1.24 -25.05 5.90
C ALA A 89 0.83 -26.46 6.34
N VAL A 90 0.10 -26.55 7.45
CA VAL A 90 -0.50 -27.82 7.90
C VAL A 90 -1.51 -28.25 6.84
N VAL A 91 -1.25 -29.40 6.21
CA VAL A 91 -2.15 -29.99 5.23
C VAL A 91 -3.29 -30.67 6.01
N ILE A 92 -4.48 -30.09 5.92
CA ILE A 92 -5.71 -30.74 6.39
C ILE A 92 -6.14 -31.71 5.30
N ALA A 93 -6.44 -32.96 5.64
CA ALA A 93 -6.96 -33.92 4.69
C ALA A 93 -8.38 -33.50 4.27
N ASP A 94 -8.59 -33.24 2.97
CA ASP A 94 -9.90 -32.90 2.39
C ASP A 94 -10.81 -34.13 2.21
N GLU A 95 -10.59 -35.19 2.99
CA GLU A 95 -11.48 -36.33 2.95
C GLU A 95 -12.81 -36.00 3.62
N PRO A 96 -13.96 -36.34 2.99
CA PRO A 96 -15.25 -36.06 3.57
C PRO A 96 -15.37 -36.78 4.91
N LEU A 97 -15.57 -36.00 5.98
CA LEU A 97 -15.70 -36.55 7.32
C LEU A 97 -16.88 -37.53 7.35
N VAL A 98 -16.57 -38.80 7.59
CA VAL A 98 -17.59 -39.86 7.70
C VAL A 98 -18.03 -39.95 9.16
N LEU A 99 -19.30 -39.70 9.41
CA LEU A 99 -19.92 -39.94 10.71
C LEU A 99 -19.92 -41.45 10.97
N VAL A 100 -18.99 -41.92 11.80
CA VAL A 100 -18.99 -43.29 12.29
C VAL A 100 -19.86 -43.37 13.53
N GLU A 101 -21.07 -43.91 13.39
CA GLU A 101 -21.92 -44.31 14.51
C GLU A 101 -21.25 -45.49 15.24
N THR A 102 -20.28 -45.21 16.10
CA THR A 102 -19.73 -46.22 16.99
C THR A 102 -20.87 -46.70 17.90
N LYS A 103 -21.01 -48.01 18.16
CA LYS A 103 -21.99 -48.56 19.14
C LYS A 103 -21.91 -47.92 20.54
N ARG A 104 -20.84 -47.16 20.81
CA ARG A 104 -20.65 -46.40 22.02
C ARG A 104 -21.34 -45.04 21.86
N ASP A 105 -22.37 -44.82 22.67
CA ASP A 105 -23.08 -43.56 22.75
C ASP A 105 -22.15 -42.46 23.28
N LEU A 106 -21.86 -41.47 22.44
CA LEU A 106 -20.93 -40.38 22.73
C LEU A 106 -21.57 -39.26 23.56
N SER A 107 -22.91 -39.17 23.61
CA SER A 107 -23.62 -38.19 24.42
C SER A 107 -23.37 -38.36 25.94
N GLN A 108 -22.95 -39.56 26.33
CA GLN A 108 -22.62 -39.90 27.71
C GLN A 108 -21.13 -39.75 28.04
N LEU A 109 -20.29 -39.40 27.06
CA LEU A 109 -18.85 -39.32 27.23
C LEU A 109 -18.45 -37.84 27.40
N LYS A 110 -18.05 -37.46 28.61
CA LYS A 110 -17.59 -36.09 28.89
C LYS A 110 -16.31 -35.80 28.12
N LEU A 111 -16.41 -34.92 27.13
CA LEU A 111 -15.29 -34.47 26.34
C LEU A 111 -14.68 -33.19 26.95
N PRO A 112 -13.36 -32.95 26.77
CA PRO A 112 -12.70 -31.75 27.29
C PRO A 112 -13.30 -30.42 26.81
N ILE A 113 -14.09 -30.43 25.73
CA ILE A 113 -14.77 -29.26 25.16
C ILE A 113 -16.02 -28.82 25.93
N ASP A 114 -16.65 -29.70 26.72
CA ASP A 114 -17.84 -29.38 27.54
C ASP A 114 -17.49 -28.58 28.82
N ALA A 115 -16.21 -28.51 29.16
CA ALA A 115 -15.72 -27.81 30.35
C ALA A 115 -15.29 -26.36 30.07
N SER A 116 -15.59 -25.84 28.87
CA SER A 116 -15.29 -24.45 28.44
C SER A 116 -16.51 -23.56 28.56
#